data_AF-A0A382TZD6-F1
#
_entry.id   AF-A0A382TZD6-F1
#
_cell.length_a   1.000
_cell.length_b   1.000
_cell.length_c   1.000
_cell.angle_alpha   90.00
_cell.angle_beta   90.00
_cell.angle_gamma   90.00
#
_symmetry.space_group_name_H-M   'P 1'
#
loop_
_entity.id
_entity.type
_entity.pdbx_description
1 polymer ?
#
loop_
_entity_poly.entity_id
_entity_poly.type
_entity_poly.pdbx_seq_one_letter_code
_entity_poly.pdbx_strand_id
1 'polypeptide(L)'
;IPQFTIYCLLLMAWLGAQTHFAADPYYLLLVEKSQFQGQLPLSNNLFRPVFINTDTLAVTFTMRNEGYYNDNAPNQENMDVRYFSKGFANFSSVQLAINSPYFSFLAEPYLMTSKSFATNGVSRGDHFSVLNDVPLSKGQLSNSPFRNLLAFIHYKGFGFGWHMGNRWWGPGIHTSLEMTNNTYPIPAQVLGTVQEIRIGSIGFFGQHTLARLNETKGVGAKYLTALNGQFTWYGPVILTAGFSRVYLSGGIMSAGGYVWKEKDARLLVFEGIFTSNLMENDYTIGGHDSWDQTLSG
;
A
#
# COMPACT_ATOMS: atom_id res chain seq x y z
N ILE A 1 -50.88 -18.54 9.76
CA ILE A 1 -49.46 -18.19 10.00
C ILE A 1 -48.80 -18.11 8.64
N PRO A 2 -48.54 -16.91 8.07
CA PRO A 2 -48.03 -16.86 6.71
C PRO A 2 -46.52 -17.16 6.72
N GLN A 3 -46.13 -18.13 5.91
CA GLN A 3 -44.73 -18.42 5.56
C GLN A 3 -44.13 -17.18 4.89
N PHE A 4 -43.18 -16.56 5.58
CA PHE A 4 -42.26 -15.59 4.97
C PHE A 4 -41.28 -16.39 4.10
N THR A 5 -41.67 -16.66 2.86
CA THR A 5 -40.78 -17.20 1.85
C THR A 5 -39.90 -16.04 1.36
N ILE A 6 -38.68 -15.96 1.87
CA ILE A 6 -37.65 -15.07 1.32
C ILE A 6 -37.30 -15.62 -0.07
N TYR A 7 -37.87 -15.00 -1.10
CA TYR A 7 -37.37 -15.13 -2.46
C TYR A 7 -36.03 -14.39 -2.54
N CYS A 8 -34.94 -15.10 -2.27
CA CYS A 8 -33.62 -14.69 -2.76
C CYS A 8 -33.68 -14.81 -4.29
N LEU A 9 -34.06 -13.71 -4.95
CA LEU A 9 -33.95 -13.54 -6.39
C LEU A 9 -32.47 -13.70 -6.78
N LEU A 10 -32.17 -14.88 -7.31
CA LEU A 10 -31.00 -15.24 -8.10
C LEU A 10 -30.96 -14.39 -9.39
N LEU A 11 -30.61 -13.11 -9.22
CA LEU A 11 -30.22 -12.20 -10.31
C LEU A 11 -28.81 -11.67 -10.04
N MET A 12 -27.86 -12.57 -9.79
CA MET A 12 -26.45 -12.25 -10.02
C MET A 12 -26.13 -12.62 -11.47
N ALA A 13 -26.56 -11.78 -12.40
CA ALA A 13 -25.76 -11.63 -13.61
C ALA A 13 -24.38 -11.21 -13.12
N TRP A 14 -23.37 -12.04 -13.40
CA TRP A 14 -21.98 -11.83 -13.05
C TRP A 14 -21.45 -10.59 -13.79
N LEU A 15 -21.81 -9.40 -13.30
CA LEU A 15 -21.36 -8.10 -13.80
C LEU A 15 -20.18 -7.58 -12.98
N GLY A 16 -19.32 -8.49 -12.50
CA GLY A 16 -18.08 -8.13 -11.83
C GLY A 16 -16.95 -8.06 -12.84
N ALA A 17 -16.68 -6.89 -13.41
CA ALA A 17 -15.37 -6.64 -13.99
C ALA A 17 -14.38 -6.45 -12.82
N GLN A 18 -13.28 -7.20 -12.80
CA GLN A 18 -12.20 -6.91 -11.87
C GLN A 18 -11.64 -5.52 -12.22
N THR A 19 -11.62 -4.61 -11.24
CA THR A 19 -11.17 -3.23 -11.45
C THR A 19 -9.69 -3.02 -11.12
N HIS A 20 -9.13 -3.87 -10.26
CA HIS A 20 -7.78 -3.72 -9.75
C HIS A 20 -7.20 -5.03 -9.18
N PHE A 21 -5.88 -5.05 -9.02
CA PHE A 21 -5.13 -6.00 -8.22
C PHE A 21 -4.86 -5.39 -6.84
N ALA A 22 -5.18 -6.14 -5.78
CA ALA A 22 -4.91 -5.70 -4.41
C ALA A 22 -3.40 -5.68 -4.14
N ALA A 23 -2.99 -4.90 -3.12
CA ALA A 23 -1.60 -4.91 -2.65
C ALA A 23 -1.18 -6.24 -2.01
N ASP A 24 -2.15 -6.92 -1.40
CA ASP A 24 -1.98 -8.18 -0.68
C ASP A 24 -1.42 -9.28 -1.60
N PRO A 25 -0.28 -9.91 -1.25
CA PRO A 25 0.34 -10.94 -2.07
C PRO A 25 -0.43 -12.26 -2.07
N TYR A 26 -1.43 -12.45 -1.19
CA TYR A 26 -2.17 -13.71 -1.05
C TYR A 26 -2.73 -14.23 -2.38
N TYR A 27 -3.24 -13.34 -3.24
CA TYR A 27 -3.79 -13.69 -4.55
C TYR A 27 -2.82 -13.51 -5.71
N LEU A 28 -1.56 -13.12 -5.45
CA LEU A 28 -0.59 -12.75 -6.49
C LEU A 28 -0.34 -13.88 -7.47
N LEU A 29 -0.06 -15.10 -6.97
CA LEU A 29 0.20 -16.26 -7.83
C LEU A 29 -1.01 -16.66 -8.67
N LEU A 30 -2.23 -16.44 -8.17
CA LEU A 30 -3.46 -16.70 -8.93
C LEU A 30 -3.65 -15.65 -10.04
N VAL A 31 -3.33 -14.39 -9.76
CA VAL A 31 -3.30 -13.32 -10.77
C VAL A 31 -2.27 -13.63 -11.84
N GLU A 32 -1.02 -13.92 -11.47
CA GLU A 32 0.07 -14.21 -12.40
C GLU A 32 -0.22 -15.44 -13.27
N LYS A 33 -0.77 -16.51 -12.67
CA LYS A 33 -1.23 -17.68 -13.43
C LYS A 33 -2.31 -17.30 -14.45
N SER A 34 -3.28 -16.48 -14.06
CA SER A 34 -4.36 -16.04 -14.96
C SER A 34 -3.82 -15.16 -16.10
N GLN A 35 -2.80 -14.33 -15.84
CA GLN A 35 -2.09 -13.57 -16.87
C GLN A 35 -1.33 -14.48 -17.83
N PHE A 36 -0.62 -15.48 -17.31
CA PHE A 36 0.11 -16.47 -18.10
C PHE A 36 -0.83 -17.30 -19.00
N GLN A 37 -2.05 -17.58 -18.53
CA GLN A 37 -3.10 -18.26 -19.29
C GLN A 37 -3.85 -17.33 -20.26
N GLY A 38 -3.55 -16.03 -20.31
CA GLY A 38 -4.22 -15.05 -21.16
C GLY A 38 -5.65 -14.69 -20.72
N GLN A 39 -6.05 -15.06 -19.51
CA GLN A 39 -7.37 -14.73 -18.95
C GLN A 39 -7.41 -13.29 -18.42
N LEU A 40 -6.26 -12.77 -17.99
CA LEU A 40 -6.08 -11.38 -17.57
C LEU A 40 -5.02 -10.70 -18.44
N PRO A 41 -5.12 -9.37 -18.63
CA PRO A 41 -4.06 -8.60 -19.25
C PRO A 41 -2.74 -8.77 -18.49
N LEU A 42 -1.68 -9.03 -19.23
CA LEU A 42 -0.33 -9.08 -18.69
C LEU A 42 0.05 -7.69 -18.16
N SER A 43 0.27 -7.60 -16.86
CA SER A 43 0.74 -6.40 -16.17
C SER A 43 1.84 -6.79 -15.20
N ASN A 44 2.77 -5.87 -14.96
CA ASN A 44 3.71 -6.05 -13.88
C ASN A 44 3.03 -5.86 -12.52
N ASN A 45 3.50 -6.60 -11.52
CA ASN A 45 2.99 -6.57 -10.15
C ASN A 45 4.02 -6.02 -9.15
N LEU A 46 5.11 -5.39 -9.59
CA LEU A 46 6.18 -4.88 -8.72
C LEU A 46 5.66 -3.86 -7.71
N PHE A 47 4.80 -2.94 -8.17
CA PHE A 47 4.12 -1.95 -7.32
C PHE A 47 2.63 -2.23 -7.31
N ARG A 48 2.03 -2.36 -6.12
CA ARG A 48 0.60 -2.64 -5.95
C ARG A 48 -0.04 -1.72 -4.90
N PRO A 49 -1.35 -1.43 -4.97
CA PRO A 49 -2.35 -1.97 -5.90
C PRO A 49 -2.22 -1.37 -7.32
N VAL A 50 -2.73 -2.09 -8.32
CA VAL A 50 -2.72 -1.70 -9.74
C VAL A 50 -4.13 -1.74 -10.28
N PHE A 51 -4.59 -0.65 -10.91
CA PHE A 51 -5.88 -0.66 -11.60
C PHE A 51 -5.75 -1.30 -12.98
N ILE A 52 -6.80 -2.01 -13.41
CA ILE A 52 -6.83 -2.63 -14.73
C ILE A 52 -7.28 -1.57 -15.74
N ASN A 53 -6.56 -1.45 -16.85
CA ASN A 53 -6.90 -0.47 -17.86
C ASN A 53 -8.29 -0.72 -18.43
N THR A 54 -9.09 0.33 -18.53
CA THR A 54 -10.46 0.25 -19.02
C THR A 54 -10.78 1.48 -19.86
N ASP A 55 -11.38 1.25 -21.03
CA ASP A 55 -11.88 2.30 -21.91
C ASP A 55 -13.28 2.78 -21.49
N THR A 56 -13.93 2.04 -20.58
CA THR A 56 -15.29 2.31 -20.09
C THR A 56 -15.35 2.27 -18.56
N LEU A 57 -16.50 2.62 -18.00
CA LEU A 57 -16.74 2.51 -16.57
C LEU A 57 -16.84 1.03 -16.16
N ALA A 58 -15.92 0.59 -15.30
CA ALA A 58 -15.94 -0.70 -14.63
C ALA A 58 -16.31 -0.51 -13.15
N VAL A 59 -17.22 -1.33 -12.64
CA VAL A 59 -17.63 -1.30 -11.24
C VAL A 59 -17.50 -2.70 -10.65
N THR A 60 -16.86 -2.81 -9.50
CA THR A 60 -16.78 -4.03 -8.71
C THR A 60 -17.41 -3.78 -7.35
N PHE A 61 -18.23 -4.74 -6.92
CA PHE A 61 -18.70 -4.81 -5.56
C PHE A 61 -18.23 -6.14 -4.95
N THR A 62 -17.65 -6.11 -3.76
CA THR A 62 -17.12 -7.32 -3.11
C THR A 62 -17.48 -7.31 -1.63
N MET A 63 -18.10 -8.38 -1.16
CA MET A 63 -18.32 -8.63 0.27
C MET A 63 -17.34 -9.71 0.73
N ARG A 64 -16.70 -9.50 1.88
CA ARG A 64 -15.80 -10.49 2.49
C ARG A 64 -16.24 -10.77 3.92
N ASN A 65 -16.20 -12.04 4.29
CA ASN A 65 -16.37 -12.49 5.66
C ASN A 65 -15.34 -13.60 5.90
N GLU A 66 -14.45 -13.37 6.85
CA GLU A 66 -13.30 -14.22 7.12
C GLU A 66 -13.25 -14.50 8.63
N GLY A 67 -13.20 -15.78 9.00
CA GLY A 67 -13.02 -16.24 10.37
C GLY A 67 -11.63 -16.79 10.59
N TYR A 68 -11.01 -16.42 11.70
CA TYR A 68 -9.62 -16.73 12.02
C TYR A 68 -9.49 -17.38 13.39
N TYR A 69 -8.62 -18.37 13.46
CA TYR A 69 -8.17 -19.00 14.69
C TYR A 69 -6.64 -19.05 14.69
N ASN A 70 -6.04 -18.55 15.76
CA ASN A 70 -4.61 -18.59 15.98
C ASN A 70 -4.32 -19.11 17.40
N ASP A 71 -3.55 -20.17 17.54
CA ASP A 71 -3.14 -20.72 18.83
C ASP A 71 -1.69 -20.38 19.22
N ASN A 72 -1.00 -19.63 18.36
CA ASN A 72 0.41 -19.29 18.47
C ASN A 72 0.64 -17.78 18.67
N ALA A 73 1.86 -17.29 18.41
CA ALA A 73 2.23 -15.89 18.48
C ALA A 73 1.32 -15.02 17.57
N PRO A 74 1.10 -13.74 17.93
CA PRO A 74 0.31 -12.82 17.13
C PRO A 74 0.93 -12.59 15.73
N ASN A 75 0.09 -12.11 14.80
CA ASN A 75 0.45 -11.43 13.55
C ASN A 75 1.55 -12.10 12.70
N GLN A 76 1.54 -13.44 12.61
CA GLN A 76 2.58 -14.18 11.87
C GLN A 76 2.57 -13.92 10.36
N GLU A 77 1.46 -13.44 9.82
CA GLU A 77 1.29 -13.15 8.39
C GLU A 77 0.99 -11.66 8.17
N ASN A 78 1.48 -11.12 7.05
CA ASN A 78 1.25 -9.72 6.70
C ASN A 78 -0.17 -9.53 6.13
N MET A 79 -1.10 -9.17 6.99
CA MET A 79 -2.54 -9.21 6.69
C MET A 79 -3.23 -7.84 6.70
N ASP A 80 -2.52 -6.73 6.44
CA ASP A 80 -3.11 -5.38 6.43
C ASP A 80 -3.61 -4.97 7.83
N VAL A 81 -4.69 -4.19 7.91
CA VAL A 81 -5.40 -3.83 9.15
C VAL A 81 -5.85 -5.03 9.99
N ARG A 82 -5.77 -6.25 9.44
CA ARG A 82 -6.20 -7.48 10.10
C ARG A 82 -5.12 -7.98 11.05
N TYR A 83 -5.05 -7.39 12.23
CA TYR A 83 -4.19 -7.88 13.30
C TYR A 83 -4.81 -9.06 14.05
N PHE A 84 -4.19 -10.23 13.96
CA PHE A 84 -4.67 -11.45 14.63
C PHE A 84 -3.79 -11.84 15.81
N SER A 85 -4.29 -11.61 17.02
CA SER A 85 -3.71 -12.18 18.24
C SER A 85 -3.98 -13.68 18.34
N LYS A 86 -3.30 -14.36 19.27
CA LYS A 86 -3.73 -15.68 19.75
C LYS A 86 -5.20 -15.63 20.18
N GLY A 87 -6.04 -16.48 19.60
CA GLY A 87 -7.47 -16.61 19.87
C GLY A 87 -8.30 -16.63 18.60
N PHE A 88 -9.49 -16.04 18.68
CA PHE A 88 -10.45 -16.01 17.57
C PHE A 88 -10.61 -14.58 17.06
N ALA A 89 -10.79 -14.43 15.75
CA ALA A 89 -11.16 -13.15 15.17
C ALA A 89 -12.08 -13.34 13.96
N ASN A 90 -12.94 -12.36 13.73
CA ASN A 90 -13.75 -12.27 12.54
C ASN A 90 -13.49 -10.93 11.86
N PHE A 91 -13.32 -10.97 10.55
CA PHE A 91 -13.19 -9.80 9.68
C PHE A 91 -14.36 -9.79 8.70
N SER A 92 -14.96 -8.63 8.50
CA SER A 92 -15.99 -8.43 7.49
C SER A 92 -15.74 -7.12 6.77
N SER A 93 -15.81 -7.12 5.44
CA SER A 93 -15.69 -5.89 4.65
C SER A 93 -16.66 -5.85 3.48
N VAL A 94 -16.97 -4.63 3.07
CA VAL A 94 -17.73 -4.34 1.86
C VAL A 94 -16.90 -3.38 1.04
N GLN A 95 -16.50 -3.79 -0.15
CA GLN A 95 -15.71 -2.99 -1.07
C GLN A 95 -16.56 -2.56 -2.25
N LEU A 96 -16.52 -1.26 -2.55
CA LEU A 96 -16.95 -0.69 -3.82
C LEU A 96 -15.72 -0.15 -4.53
N ALA A 97 -15.45 -0.64 -5.74
CA ALA A 97 -14.40 -0.14 -6.61
C ALA A 97 -15.01 0.31 -7.94
N ILE A 98 -14.66 1.51 -8.38
CA ILE A 98 -15.10 2.10 -9.63
C ILE A 98 -13.84 2.52 -10.38
N ASN A 99 -13.70 2.06 -11.61
CA ASN A 99 -12.61 2.45 -12.48
C ASN A 99 -13.15 2.98 -13.80
N SER A 100 -12.58 4.06 -14.30
CA SER A 100 -12.97 4.68 -15.55
C SER A 100 -11.74 5.27 -16.25
N PRO A 101 -11.84 5.70 -17.50
CA PRO A 101 -10.75 6.40 -18.18
C PRO A 101 -10.30 7.72 -17.52
N TYR A 102 -11.11 8.26 -16.61
CA TYR A 102 -10.93 9.60 -16.04
C TYR A 102 -10.71 9.61 -14.52
N PHE A 103 -11.13 8.56 -13.84
CA PHE A 103 -10.98 8.45 -12.39
C PHE A 103 -11.06 7.00 -11.94
N SER A 104 -10.41 6.75 -10.80
CA SER A 104 -10.48 5.50 -10.05
C SER A 104 -10.89 5.82 -8.62
N PHE A 105 -11.82 5.05 -8.09
CA PHE A 105 -12.34 5.16 -6.74
C PHE A 105 -12.40 3.77 -6.11
N LEU A 106 -12.01 3.67 -4.84
CA LEU A 106 -12.16 2.45 -4.06
C LEU A 106 -12.50 2.84 -2.64
N ALA A 107 -13.52 2.24 -2.06
CA ALA A 107 -13.82 2.33 -0.64
C ALA A 107 -14.13 0.94 -0.09
N GLU A 108 -13.41 0.55 0.96
CA GLU A 108 -13.59 -0.71 1.68
C GLU A 108 -13.71 -0.44 3.18
N PRO A 109 -14.91 -0.05 3.68
CA PRO A 109 -15.21 -0.12 5.11
C PRO A 109 -15.11 -1.57 5.61
N TYR A 110 -14.68 -1.71 6.86
CA TYR A 110 -14.57 -3.01 7.50
C TYR A 110 -15.01 -2.99 8.96
N LEU A 111 -15.33 -4.18 9.47
CA LEU A 111 -15.52 -4.47 10.87
C LEU A 111 -14.59 -5.62 11.25
N MET A 112 -13.92 -5.47 12.38
CA MET A 112 -13.09 -6.52 12.96
C MET A 112 -13.47 -6.73 14.41
N THR A 113 -13.68 -8.00 14.77
CA THR A 113 -13.93 -8.40 16.16
C THR A 113 -12.94 -9.49 16.52
N SER A 114 -12.38 -9.45 17.72
CA SER A 114 -11.41 -10.44 18.16
C SER A 114 -11.56 -10.72 19.65
N LYS A 115 -11.22 -11.96 20.01
CA LYS A 115 -11.10 -12.43 21.39
C LYS A 115 -9.69 -12.98 21.56
N SER A 116 -8.83 -12.18 22.16
CA SER A 116 -7.43 -12.50 22.39
C SER A 116 -7.24 -13.29 23.69
N PHE A 117 -6.35 -14.28 23.65
CA PHE A 117 -5.81 -14.95 24.82
C PHE A 117 -4.42 -14.40 25.17
N ALA A 118 -4.00 -14.60 26.43
CA ALA A 118 -2.67 -14.21 26.85
C ALA A 118 -1.60 -14.98 26.08
N THR A 119 -0.53 -14.29 25.71
CA THR A 119 0.66 -14.83 25.07
C THR A 119 1.88 -14.46 25.91
N ASN A 120 2.85 -15.36 25.99
CA ASN A 120 4.11 -15.07 26.64
C ASN A 120 4.94 -14.21 25.67
N GLY A 121 5.10 -12.92 25.99
CA GLY A 121 5.92 -12.02 25.18
C GLY A 121 7.40 -12.39 25.28
N VAL A 122 8.12 -12.24 24.17
CA VAL A 122 9.59 -12.34 24.15
C VAL A 122 10.15 -10.94 24.35
N SER A 123 10.85 -10.72 25.46
CA SER A 123 11.56 -9.46 25.69
C SER A 123 12.79 -9.42 24.79
N ARG A 124 12.88 -8.41 23.92
CA ARG A 124 14.02 -8.17 23.05
C ARG A 124 14.49 -6.73 23.20
N GLY A 125 15.79 -6.50 23.03
CA GLY A 125 16.35 -5.16 23.05
C GLY A 125 15.87 -4.30 21.87
N ASP A 126 15.72 -3.01 22.12
CA ASP A 126 15.48 -1.89 21.19
C ASP A 126 14.93 -2.29 19.81
N HIS A 127 15.80 -2.49 18.82
CA HIS A 127 15.40 -2.67 17.41
C HIS A 127 14.53 -3.90 17.13
N PHE A 128 14.60 -4.93 17.97
CA PHE A 128 13.81 -6.15 17.82
C PHE A 128 12.55 -6.17 18.71
N SER A 129 12.23 -5.06 19.36
CA SER A 129 11.04 -4.93 20.23
C SER A 129 9.71 -4.82 19.47
N VAL A 130 9.76 -4.66 18.14
CA VAL A 130 8.60 -4.41 17.27
C VAL A 130 8.37 -5.53 16.24
N LEU A 131 8.89 -6.73 16.50
CA LEU A 131 8.67 -7.89 15.64
C LEU A 131 7.22 -8.39 15.70
N ASN A 132 6.81 -9.13 14.67
CA ASN A 132 5.45 -9.61 14.47
C ASN A 132 4.88 -10.45 15.63
N ASP A 133 5.73 -11.14 16.37
CA ASP A 133 5.34 -11.98 17.50
C ASP A 133 5.09 -11.18 18.80
N VAL A 134 5.31 -9.87 18.79
CA VAL A 134 5.02 -8.98 19.91
C VAL A 134 3.54 -8.57 19.88
N PRO A 135 2.75 -8.81 20.94
CA PRO A 135 1.36 -8.42 20.97
C PRO A 135 1.19 -6.90 20.95
N LEU A 136 0.29 -6.41 20.08
CA LEU A 136 -0.10 -5.00 20.06
C LEU A 136 -0.98 -4.66 21.27
N SER A 137 -0.70 -3.51 21.89
CA SER A 137 -1.58 -2.90 22.87
C SER A 137 -2.83 -2.30 22.21
N LYS A 138 -3.90 -2.08 22.98
CA LYS A 138 -5.17 -1.53 22.45
C LYS A 138 -5.00 -0.21 21.68
N GLY A 139 -4.04 0.64 22.07
CA GLY A 139 -3.78 1.92 21.39
C GLY A 139 -3.00 1.79 20.07
N GLN A 140 -2.43 0.61 19.79
CA GLN A 140 -1.68 0.34 18.56
C GLN A 140 -2.52 -0.38 17.50
N LEU A 141 -3.76 -0.74 17.83
CA LEU A 141 -4.69 -1.33 16.88
C LEU A 141 -5.19 -0.25 15.91
N SER A 142 -5.40 -0.64 14.65
CA SER A 142 -5.97 0.25 13.64
C SER A 142 -7.34 0.75 14.08
N ASN A 143 -7.49 2.07 14.15
CA ASN A 143 -8.78 2.75 14.37
C ASN A 143 -9.37 3.31 13.06
N SER A 144 -8.82 2.92 11.90
CA SER A 144 -9.30 3.40 10.61
C SER A 144 -10.69 2.81 10.31
N PRO A 145 -11.68 3.63 9.88
CA PRO A 145 -12.98 3.12 9.45
C PRO A 145 -12.92 2.42 8.09
N PHE A 146 -11.85 2.66 7.31
CA PHE A 146 -11.64 2.04 6.01
C PHE A 146 -10.35 1.22 6.02
N ARG A 147 -10.44 0.02 5.46
CA ARG A 147 -9.27 -0.79 5.14
C ARG A 147 -8.53 -0.20 3.95
N ASN A 148 -9.30 0.23 2.95
CA ASN A 148 -8.76 0.86 1.76
C ASN A 148 -9.70 1.96 1.28
N LEU A 149 -9.15 3.14 1.06
CA LEU A 149 -9.83 4.29 0.49
C LEU A 149 -8.92 4.93 -0.55
N LEU A 150 -9.37 5.00 -1.80
CA LEU A 150 -8.66 5.62 -2.90
C LEU A 150 -9.61 6.51 -3.69
N ALA A 151 -9.14 7.71 -4.01
CA ALA A 151 -9.78 8.61 -4.95
C ALA A 151 -8.70 9.21 -5.84
N PHE A 152 -8.72 8.89 -7.13
CA PHE A 152 -7.67 9.27 -8.07
C PHE A 152 -8.30 9.77 -9.36
N ILE A 153 -7.93 10.97 -9.79
CA ILE A 153 -8.33 11.53 -11.08
C ILE A 153 -7.16 11.34 -12.03
N HIS A 154 -7.43 10.78 -13.19
CA HIS A 154 -6.38 10.49 -14.18
C HIS A 154 -6.90 10.67 -15.60
N TYR A 155 -5.98 10.73 -16.55
CA TYR A 155 -6.28 10.64 -17.96
C TYR A 155 -5.27 9.69 -18.58
N LYS A 156 -5.78 8.65 -19.25
CA LYS A 156 -4.93 7.57 -19.81
C LYS A 156 -3.99 6.96 -18.76
N GLY A 157 -4.45 6.85 -17.52
CA GLY A 157 -3.71 6.25 -16.43
C GLY A 157 -2.73 7.16 -15.70
N PHE A 158 -2.51 8.41 -16.14
CA PHE A 158 -1.67 9.39 -15.43
C PHE A 158 -2.54 10.44 -14.71
N GLY A 159 -2.22 10.76 -13.47
CA GLY A 159 -2.91 11.81 -12.73
C GLY A 159 -2.50 11.90 -11.27
N PHE A 160 -3.44 12.30 -10.41
CA PHE A 160 -3.19 12.50 -8.99
C PHE A 160 -4.40 12.12 -8.13
N GLY A 161 -4.15 11.89 -6.85
CA GLY A 161 -5.22 11.52 -5.93
C GLY A 161 -4.76 11.34 -4.49
N TRP A 162 -5.65 10.72 -3.73
CA TRP A 162 -5.41 10.28 -2.36
C TRP A 162 -5.58 8.78 -2.27
N HIS A 163 -4.70 8.15 -1.49
CA HIS A 163 -4.76 6.73 -1.21
C HIS A 163 -4.42 6.47 0.26
N MET A 164 -5.42 5.97 0.99
CA MET A 164 -5.31 5.39 2.33
C MET A 164 -5.62 3.90 2.21
N GLY A 165 -4.63 3.15 1.78
CA GLY A 165 -4.72 1.71 1.62
C GLY A 165 -3.33 1.11 1.61
N ASN A 166 -3.28 -0.20 1.73
CA ASN A 166 -2.02 -0.91 1.73
C ASN A 166 -1.33 -0.84 0.38
N ARG A 167 0.00 -0.88 0.44
CA ARG A 167 0.88 -0.85 -0.71
C ARG A 167 1.87 -1.99 -0.60
N TRP A 168 2.37 -2.39 -1.77
CA TRP A 168 3.44 -3.36 -1.87
C TRP A 168 4.44 -2.84 -2.89
N TRP A 169 5.67 -2.58 -2.46
CA TRP A 169 6.73 -2.01 -3.30
C TRP A 169 7.89 -2.98 -3.40
N GLY A 170 7.89 -3.83 -4.43
CA GLY A 170 8.95 -4.80 -4.67
C GLY A 170 8.43 -6.15 -5.16
N PRO A 171 9.33 -7.01 -5.65
CA PRO A 171 8.95 -8.22 -6.36
C PRO A 171 8.65 -9.39 -5.44
N GLY A 172 8.95 -9.27 -4.14
CA GLY A 172 8.77 -10.36 -3.19
C GLY A 172 7.31 -10.77 -3.03
N ILE A 173 7.12 -12.04 -2.65
CA ILE A 173 5.80 -12.63 -2.43
C ILE A 173 5.44 -12.58 -0.93
N HIS A 174 6.39 -12.92 -0.05
CA HIS A 174 6.15 -12.94 1.40
C HIS A 174 6.52 -11.62 2.09
N THR A 175 7.50 -10.90 1.55
CA THR A 175 7.95 -9.62 2.08
C THR A 175 8.50 -8.73 0.98
N SER A 176 8.52 -7.44 1.25
CA SER A 176 9.21 -6.41 0.48
C SER A 176 10.16 -5.68 1.44
N LEU A 177 11.33 -5.30 0.92
CA LEU A 177 12.33 -4.56 1.70
C LEU A 177 11.89 -3.12 2.00
N GLU A 178 11.05 -2.54 1.15
CA GLU A 178 10.71 -1.11 1.22
C GLU A 178 9.34 -0.85 1.83
N MET A 179 8.32 -1.55 1.33
CA MET A 179 6.95 -1.38 1.79
C MET A 179 6.18 -2.67 1.64
N THR A 180 5.79 -3.22 2.78
CA THR A 180 4.89 -4.37 2.90
C THR A 180 3.51 -3.91 3.34
N ASN A 181 2.57 -4.84 3.33
CA ASN A 181 1.21 -4.68 3.80
C ASN A 181 1.04 -5.07 5.28
N ASN A 182 2.11 -5.00 6.10
CA ASN A 182 2.11 -5.45 7.50
C ASN A 182 1.90 -4.32 8.52
N THR A 183 1.08 -3.35 8.18
CA THR A 183 0.72 -2.25 9.08
C THR A 183 -0.61 -1.64 8.63
N TYR A 184 -1.17 -0.76 9.44
CA TYR A 184 -2.32 0.05 9.05
C TYR A 184 -1.94 1.00 7.91
N PRO A 185 -2.87 1.30 7.00
CA PRO A 185 -2.58 2.12 5.83
C PRO A 185 -2.23 3.55 6.22
N ILE A 186 -1.24 4.12 5.53
CA ILE A 186 -0.83 5.51 5.70
C ILE A 186 -1.54 6.37 4.63
N PRO A 187 -2.42 7.32 5.02
CA PRO A 187 -3.02 8.25 4.08
C PRO A 187 -1.96 9.05 3.35
N ALA A 188 -1.96 9.00 2.02
CA ALA A 188 -0.99 9.73 1.21
C ALA A 188 -1.65 10.42 0.01
N GLN A 189 -1.03 11.52 -0.40
CA GLN A 189 -1.19 12.07 -1.73
C GLN A 189 -0.33 11.27 -2.69
N VAL A 190 -0.88 10.96 -3.86
CA VAL A 190 -0.20 10.20 -4.91
C VAL A 190 -0.30 10.96 -6.23
N LEU A 191 0.79 10.98 -6.99
CA LEU A 191 0.91 11.61 -8.30
C LEU A 191 1.67 10.65 -9.23
N GLY A 192 1.19 10.48 -10.46
CA GLY A 192 1.83 9.63 -11.44
C GLY A 192 0.84 8.66 -12.05
N THR A 193 1.26 7.42 -12.26
CA THR A 193 0.48 6.40 -12.93
C THR A 193 -0.34 5.56 -11.94
N VAL A 194 -1.61 5.26 -12.26
CA VAL A 194 -2.46 4.29 -11.50
C VAL A 194 -2.24 2.84 -11.93
N GLN A 195 -1.59 2.66 -13.07
CA GLN A 195 -1.30 1.39 -13.71
C GLN A 195 -0.11 1.56 -14.66
N GLU A 196 0.50 0.47 -15.09
CA GLU A 196 1.54 0.55 -16.12
C GLU A 196 0.96 1.11 -17.43
N ILE A 197 1.64 2.10 -18.01
CA ILE A 197 1.32 2.62 -19.33
C ILE A 197 2.17 1.86 -20.35
N ARG A 198 1.49 1.22 -21.31
CA ARG A 198 2.13 0.41 -22.33
C ARG A 198 2.11 1.10 -23.69
N ILE A 199 3.29 1.21 -24.31
CA ILE A 199 3.50 1.73 -25.66
C ILE A 199 4.29 0.68 -26.44
N GLY A 200 3.58 -0.10 -27.26
CA GLY A 200 4.16 -1.24 -27.98
C GLY A 200 4.74 -2.29 -27.02
N SER A 201 6.03 -2.60 -27.18
CA SER A 201 6.77 -3.54 -26.34
C SER A 201 7.32 -2.92 -25.05
N ILE A 202 7.07 -1.63 -24.79
CA ILE A 202 7.60 -0.95 -23.60
C ILE A 202 6.45 -0.64 -22.65
N GLY A 203 6.65 -0.95 -21.37
CA GLY A 203 5.79 -0.56 -20.26
C GLY A 203 6.53 0.39 -19.32
N PHE A 204 5.86 1.42 -18.81
CA PHE A 204 6.40 2.28 -17.76
C PHE A 204 5.39 2.50 -16.65
N PHE A 205 5.89 2.57 -15.43
CA PHE A 205 5.14 2.95 -14.25
C PHE A 205 5.97 3.95 -13.45
N GLY A 206 5.31 4.97 -12.90
CA GLY A 206 5.96 5.98 -12.07
C GLY A 206 4.98 6.58 -11.09
N GLN A 207 5.30 6.58 -9.81
CA GLN A 207 4.43 7.10 -8.76
C GLN A 207 5.23 7.83 -7.68
N HIS A 208 4.93 9.11 -7.53
CA HIS A 208 5.32 9.93 -6.39
C HIS A 208 4.27 9.83 -5.29
N THR A 209 4.70 9.59 -4.05
CA THR A 209 3.85 9.46 -2.88
C THR A 209 4.33 10.40 -1.78
N LEU A 210 3.41 11.10 -1.14
CA LEU A 210 3.69 11.93 0.03
C LEU A 210 2.64 11.70 1.10
N ALA A 211 3.09 11.31 2.29
CA ALA A 211 2.23 11.11 3.45
C ALA A 211 2.69 11.93 4.64
N ARG A 212 1.72 12.43 5.41
CA ARG A 212 1.96 12.97 6.74
C ARG A 212 1.76 11.83 7.74
N LEU A 213 2.79 11.52 8.51
CA LEU A 213 2.76 10.41 9.47
C LEU A 213 2.13 10.80 10.81
N ASN A 214 1.98 12.10 11.06
CA ASN A 214 1.32 12.64 12.24
C ASN A 214 0.62 13.98 11.93
N GLU A 215 -0.16 14.45 12.91
CA GLU A 215 -0.87 15.74 12.83
C GLU A 215 -0.04 16.92 13.39
N THR A 216 1.14 16.64 13.93
CA THR A 216 2.02 17.64 14.52
C THR A 216 2.57 18.61 13.46
N LYS A 217 2.79 19.86 13.85
CA LYS A 217 3.38 20.91 13.00
C LYS A 217 4.75 21.32 13.52
N GLY A 218 5.54 21.98 12.68
CA GLY A 218 6.87 22.46 13.02
C GLY A 218 7.84 21.28 13.20
N VAL A 219 8.74 21.37 14.19
CA VAL A 219 9.82 20.40 14.42
C VAL A 219 9.30 18.96 14.56
N GLY A 220 8.12 18.78 15.17
CA GLY A 220 7.54 17.46 15.38
C GLY A 220 6.81 16.87 14.17
N ALA A 221 6.67 17.61 13.06
CA ALA A 221 5.99 17.11 11.86
C ALA A 221 6.80 15.99 11.21
N LYS A 222 6.15 14.88 10.87
CA LYS A 222 6.77 13.71 10.24
C LYS A 222 6.17 13.44 8.88
N TYR A 223 7.03 13.19 7.90
CA TYR A 223 6.64 12.93 6.52
C TYR A 223 7.28 11.65 6.00
N LEU A 224 6.54 10.94 5.14
CA LEU A 224 7.06 9.88 4.29
C LEU A 224 6.93 10.35 2.85
N THR A 225 8.03 10.34 2.10
CA THR A 225 8.03 10.63 0.66
C THR A 225 8.64 9.47 -0.08
N ALA A 226 8.03 9.07 -1.19
CA ALA A 226 8.55 8.01 -2.04
C ALA A 226 8.43 8.35 -3.53
N LEU A 227 9.41 7.86 -4.29
CA LEU A 227 9.38 7.85 -5.74
C LEU A 227 9.60 6.41 -6.19
N ASN A 228 8.55 5.81 -6.73
CA ASN A 228 8.56 4.47 -7.30
C ASN A 228 8.59 4.59 -8.81
N GLY A 229 9.42 3.80 -9.47
CA GLY A 229 9.50 3.77 -10.92
C GLY A 229 9.82 2.38 -11.44
N GLN A 230 9.31 2.09 -12.63
CA GLN A 230 9.50 0.80 -13.26
C GLN A 230 9.54 0.97 -14.77
N PHE A 231 10.36 0.12 -15.40
CA PHE A 231 10.43 -0.06 -16.84
C PHE A 231 10.31 -1.55 -17.19
N THR A 232 9.40 -1.88 -18.09
CA THR A 232 9.16 -3.24 -18.57
C THR A 232 9.41 -3.36 -20.06
N TRP A 233 10.12 -4.38 -20.48
CA TRP A 233 10.22 -4.82 -21.87
C TRP A 233 9.40 -6.09 -22.10
N TYR A 234 8.45 -6.02 -23.03
CA TYR A 234 7.58 -7.11 -23.46
C TYR A 234 8.07 -7.68 -24.80
N GLY A 235 9.09 -8.53 -24.74
CA GLY A 235 9.60 -9.32 -25.86
C GLY A 235 9.30 -10.82 -25.71
N PRO A 236 10.09 -11.69 -26.36
CA PRO A 236 10.05 -13.15 -26.13
C PRO A 236 10.30 -13.54 -24.67
N VAL A 237 11.03 -12.69 -23.95
CA VAL A 237 11.17 -12.71 -22.49
C VAL A 237 10.68 -11.37 -21.96
N ILE A 238 9.95 -11.39 -20.84
CA ILE A 238 9.52 -10.19 -20.14
C ILE A 238 10.62 -9.81 -19.17
N LEU A 239 11.18 -8.61 -19.34
CA LEU A 239 12.22 -8.07 -18.46
C LEU A 239 11.67 -6.83 -17.76
N THR A 240 11.90 -6.72 -16.46
CA THR A 240 11.48 -5.55 -15.69
C THR A 240 12.64 -5.09 -14.82
N ALA A 241 12.89 -3.80 -14.85
CA ALA A 241 13.72 -3.11 -13.86
C ALA A 241 12.84 -2.15 -13.05
N GLY A 242 12.98 -2.20 -11.74
CA GLY A 242 12.33 -1.28 -10.83
C GLY A 242 13.34 -0.35 -10.19
N PHE A 243 12.86 0.74 -9.62
CA PHE A 243 13.55 1.45 -8.57
C PHE A 243 12.52 2.04 -7.62
N SER A 244 12.92 2.20 -6.37
CA SER A 244 12.15 2.98 -5.43
C SER A 244 13.06 3.65 -4.43
N ARG A 245 12.71 4.90 -4.15
CA ARG A 245 13.47 5.79 -3.29
C ARG A 245 12.51 6.35 -2.26
N VAL A 246 12.78 6.06 -0.99
CA VAL A 246 11.91 6.39 0.14
C VAL A 246 12.69 7.18 1.18
N TYR A 247 12.05 8.21 1.72
CA TYR A 247 12.54 9.00 2.84
C TYR A 247 11.50 9.10 3.94
N LEU A 248 11.98 8.98 5.17
CA LEU A 248 11.28 9.48 6.36
C LEU A 248 11.92 10.81 6.75
N SER A 249 11.16 11.88 6.91
CA SER A 249 11.73 13.20 7.26
C SER A 249 10.96 13.89 8.37
N GLY A 250 11.64 14.77 9.10
CA GLY A 250 11.08 15.52 10.23
C GLY A 250 10.89 14.69 11.51
N GLY A 251 10.25 15.27 12.52
CA GLY A 251 10.02 14.65 13.82
C GLY A 251 11.14 14.87 14.84
N ILE A 252 12.30 15.37 14.43
CA ILE A 252 13.36 15.91 15.29
C ILE A 252 13.89 17.21 14.69
N MET A 253 14.56 18.02 15.52
CA MET A 253 15.33 19.16 15.02
C MET A 253 16.57 18.61 14.34
N SER A 254 16.78 18.93 13.07
CA SER A 254 18.04 18.62 12.39
C SER A 254 19.16 19.50 12.97
N ALA A 255 20.42 19.08 12.82
CA ALA A 255 21.55 19.74 13.47
C ALA A 255 21.73 21.22 13.08
N GLY A 256 21.26 21.64 11.90
CA GLY A 256 21.22 23.04 11.47
C GLY A 256 20.01 23.85 11.97
N GLY A 257 19.14 23.27 12.81
CA GLY A 257 17.89 23.91 13.24
C GLY A 257 16.80 23.92 12.16
N TYR A 258 16.96 23.11 11.10
CA TYR A 258 16.04 23.10 9.96
C TYR A 258 14.70 22.45 10.35
N VAL A 259 13.61 23.11 9.97
CA VAL A 259 12.24 22.67 10.25
C VAL A 259 11.57 22.25 8.95
N TRP A 260 11.33 20.95 8.83
CA TRP A 260 10.70 20.36 7.64
C TRP A 260 9.32 20.93 7.39
N LYS A 261 9.12 21.45 6.18
CA LYS A 261 7.79 21.72 5.62
C LYS A 261 7.43 20.60 4.65
N GLU A 262 6.14 20.40 4.45
CA GLU A 262 5.65 19.42 3.48
C GLU A 262 6.21 19.63 2.07
N LYS A 263 6.39 20.91 1.65
CA LYS A 263 6.96 21.24 0.34
C LYS A 263 8.39 20.68 0.19
N ASP A 264 9.18 20.76 1.25
CA ASP A 264 10.57 20.33 1.25
C ASP A 264 10.62 18.80 1.22
N ALA A 265 9.85 18.15 2.12
CA ALA A 265 9.73 16.70 2.17
C ALA A 265 9.28 16.11 0.82
N ARG A 266 8.39 16.80 0.10
CA ARG A 266 7.89 16.39 -1.22
C ARG A 266 9.00 16.30 -2.27
N LEU A 267 10.00 17.17 -2.19
CA LEU A 267 11.06 17.30 -3.20
C LEU A 267 12.29 16.44 -2.88
N LEU A 268 12.42 15.96 -1.65
CA LEU A 268 13.57 15.19 -1.15
C LEU A 268 13.96 14.00 -2.05
N VAL A 269 12.96 13.30 -2.61
CA VAL A 269 13.17 12.15 -3.52
C VAL A 269 13.85 12.50 -4.85
N PHE A 270 13.90 13.79 -5.23
CA PHE A 270 14.52 14.27 -6.46
C PHE A 270 15.92 14.86 -6.27
N GLU A 271 16.40 14.91 -5.04
CA GLU A 271 17.73 15.44 -4.77
C GLU A 271 18.85 14.49 -5.20
N GLY A 272 20.09 14.97 -5.16
CA GLY A 272 21.26 14.15 -5.47
C GLY A 272 21.36 12.90 -4.58
N ILE A 273 22.00 11.86 -5.11
CA ILE A 273 22.20 10.59 -4.38
C ILE A 273 23.52 10.60 -3.61
N PHE A 274 24.51 11.33 -4.10
CA PHE A 274 25.85 11.35 -3.49
C PHE A 274 25.93 12.42 -2.41
N THR A 275 26.70 12.13 -1.36
CA THR A 275 26.96 13.07 -0.26
C THR A 275 27.51 14.41 -0.75
N SER A 276 28.31 14.40 -1.82
CA SER A 276 28.83 15.61 -2.46
C SER A 276 27.73 16.54 -2.99
N ASN A 277 26.58 16.00 -3.39
CA ASN A 277 25.42 16.79 -3.81
C ASN A 277 24.62 17.36 -2.64
N LEU A 278 24.85 16.86 -1.42
CA LEU A 278 24.06 17.17 -0.24
C LEU A 278 24.82 18.03 0.78
N MET A 279 26.10 18.32 0.53
CA MET A 279 26.98 19.11 1.42
C MET A 279 26.47 20.51 1.74
N GLU A 280 25.72 21.11 0.81
CA GLU A 280 25.20 22.48 0.92
C GLU A 280 23.79 22.54 1.53
N ASN A 281 23.19 21.39 1.85
CA ASN A 281 21.82 21.34 2.36
C ASN A 281 21.81 21.60 3.88
N ASP A 282 21.02 22.59 4.32
CA ASP A 282 20.95 23.06 5.71
C ASP A 282 20.55 21.99 6.76
N TYR A 283 19.96 20.88 6.31
CA TYR A 283 19.51 19.79 7.17
C TYR A 283 20.50 18.62 7.23
N THR A 284 21.62 18.66 6.50
CA THR A 284 22.66 17.62 6.53
C THR A 284 23.88 18.05 7.36
N ILE A 285 24.66 17.08 7.83
CA ILE A 285 25.95 17.29 8.50
C ILE A 285 27.01 16.59 7.66
N GLY A 286 27.86 17.36 6.99
CA GLY A 286 28.89 16.79 6.10
C GLY A 286 28.29 15.97 4.95
N GLY A 287 27.13 16.39 4.43
CA GLY A 287 26.41 15.70 3.37
C GLY A 287 25.69 14.42 3.84
N HIS A 288 25.75 14.10 5.14
CA HIS A 288 24.98 13.02 5.75
C HIS A 288 23.70 13.57 6.37
N ASP A 289 22.60 12.91 6.06
CA ASP A 289 21.32 13.23 6.66
C ASP A 289 21.14 12.50 7.99
N SER A 290 20.38 13.09 8.92
CA SER A 290 19.94 12.42 10.15
C SER A 290 18.76 11.48 9.90
N TRP A 291 18.25 11.45 8.68
CA TRP A 291 17.06 10.72 8.27
C TRP A 291 17.39 9.41 7.55
N ASP A 292 16.48 8.45 7.65
CA ASP A 292 16.58 7.18 6.95
C ASP A 292 16.18 7.34 5.48
N GLN A 293 17.12 7.04 4.59
CA GLN A 293 16.90 6.84 3.17
C GLN A 293 16.94 5.34 2.86
N THR A 294 15.92 4.85 2.18
CA THR A 294 15.95 3.53 1.55
C THR A 294 15.91 3.70 0.04
N LEU A 295 16.87 3.10 -0.65
CA LEU A 295 16.91 3.01 -2.11
C LEU A 295 17.04 1.53 -2.49
N SER A 296 16.11 1.02 -3.30
CA SER A 296 16.21 -0.31 -3.90
C SER A 296 15.79 -0.30 -5.37
N GLY A 297 16.17 -1.35 -6.12
CA GLY A 297 15.85 -1.53 -7.54
C GLY A 297 16.16 -2.93 -8.03
#